data_AF-A0A265Q3V5-F1
#
_entry.id   AF-A0A265Q3V5-F1
#
_cell.length_a   1.000
_cell.length_b   1.000
_cell.length_c   1.000
_cell.angle_alpha   90.00
_cell.angle_beta   90.00
_cell.angle_gamma   90.00
#
_symmetry.space_group_name_H-M   'P 1'
#
loop_
_entity.id
_entity.type
_entity.pdbx_description
1 polymer ?
#
loop_
_entity_poly.entity_id
_entity_poly.type
_entity_poly.pdbx_seq_one_letter_code
_entity_poly.pdbx_strand_id
1 'polypeptide(L)'
;MEEKLKRYINRKFLLYPKTKEILEVRDELYSIMLDKYNDCLNMGITQEESYKRATEMMADYKEAIREVEKGSSLGALKKTFVNIGSFTTFYFIILTFIYFFVSVIILKSFNKTWLIVVGGSFIYLVYFSISLYEYAKLFSFKALGRWGIAFIYISLIPLIYVFPSLYLSIVYSKNIWNRSWLIIIIIVFFYIITDYIVNRKHISIVEKDIRLFASGFILTTFLYLFISMKFKIWSIAWVLYVLYLSLISIIFHIGRNKRMD
;
A
#
# COMPACT_ATOMS: atom_id res chain seq x y z
N MET A 1 -19.08 27.50 4.77
CA MET A 1 -20.17 26.50 4.84
C MET A 1 -20.09 25.46 3.71
N GLU A 2 -19.62 25.81 2.52
CA GLU A 2 -19.36 24.86 1.41
C GLU A 2 -18.44 23.70 1.81
N GLU A 3 -17.35 23.97 2.54
CA GLU A 3 -16.49 22.89 3.06
C GLU A 3 -17.24 21.92 3.99
N LYS A 4 -18.25 22.41 4.73
CA LYS A 4 -19.06 21.59 5.64
C LYS A 4 -19.98 20.66 4.85
N LEU A 5 -20.53 21.13 3.72
CA LEU A 5 -21.29 20.34 2.75
C LEU A 5 -20.41 19.29 2.07
N LYS A 6 -19.21 19.68 1.62
CA LYS A 6 -18.21 18.77 1.07
C LYS A 6 -17.82 17.67 2.06
N ARG A 7 -17.61 18.04 3.34
CA ARG A 7 -17.32 17.06 4.41
C ARG A 7 -18.50 16.12 4.66
N TYR A 8 -19.74 16.62 4.62
CA TYR A 8 -20.95 15.82 4.81
C TYR A 8 -21.09 14.73 3.74
N ILE A 9 -20.98 15.09 2.46
CA ILE A 9 -21.07 14.16 1.33
C ILE A 9 -19.94 13.14 1.36
N ASN A 10 -18.70 13.61 1.55
CA ASN A 10 -17.56 12.69 1.66
C ASN A 10 -17.71 11.70 2.82
N ARG A 11 -18.35 12.09 3.92
CA ARG A 11 -18.63 11.19 5.05
C ARG A 11 -19.69 10.13 4.69
N LYS A 12 -20.72 10.50 3.94
CA LYS A 12 -21.74 9.55 3.46
C LYS A 12 -21.19 8.57 2.44
N PHE A 13 -20.38 9.05 1.49
CA PHE A 13 -19.75 8.23 0.45
C PHE A 13 -18.52 7.44 0.93
N LEU A 14 -18.12 7.56 2.20
CA LEU A 14 -16.91 6.92 2.73
C LEU A 14 -17.00 5.38 2.73
N LEU A 15 -18.21 4.85 2.94
CA LEU A 15 -18.50 3.42 2.95
C LEU A 15 -18.74 2.84 1.56
N TYR A 16 -18.92 3.70 0.56
CA TYR A 16 -19.21 3.29 -0.81
C TYR A 16 -17.90 2.95 -1.54
N PRO A 17 -17.93 1.96 -2.44
CA PRO A 17 -16.76 1.61 -3.23
C PRO A 17 -16.36 2.79 -4.13
N LYS A 18 -15.05 3.01 -4.28
CA LYS A 18 -14.50 4.15 -5.05
C LYS A 18 -14.42 3.83 -6.54
N THR A 19 -15.51 3.34 -7.12
CA THR A 19 -15.63 3.15 -8.55
C THR A 19 -15.83 4.50 -9.24
N LYS A 20 -15.51 4.59 -10.53
CA LYS A 20 -15.66 5.83 -11.31
C LYS A 20 -17.11 6.34 -11.27
N GLU A 21 -18.09 5.46 -11.48
CA GLU A 21 -19.52 5.78 -11.49
C GLU A 21 -20.00 6.32 -10.12
N ILE A 22 -19.56 5.73 -9.01
CA ILE A 22 -19.93 6.21 -7.66
C ILE A 22 -19.26 7.56 -7.36
N LEU A 23 -18.03 7.79 -7.83
CA LEU A 23 -17.36 9.08 -7.69
C LEU A 23 -18.05 10.18 -8.52
N GLU A 24 -18.51 9.84 -9.73
CA GLU A 24 -19.29 10.75 -10.58
C GLU A 24 -20.62 11.11 -9.91
N VAL A 25 -21.38 10.13 -9.42
CA VAL A 25 -22.63 10.38 -8.67
C VAL A 25 -22.37 11.23 -7.43
N ARG A 26 -21.28 11.00 -6.70
CA ARG A 26 -20.90 11.84 -5.55
C ARG A 26 -20.66 13.29 -5.97
N ASP A 27 -19.93 13.51 -7.06
CA ASP A 27 -19.54 14.84 -7.52
C ASP A 27 -20.74 15.59 -8.12
N GLU A 28 -21.63 14.88 -8.83
CA GLU A 28 -22.91 15.40 -9.31
C GLU A 28 -23.82 15.83 -8.15
N LEU A 29 -24.03 14.94 -7.16
CA LEU A 29 -24.81 15.25 -5.96
C LEU A 29 -24.21 16.44 -5.19
N TYR A 30 -22.89 16.55 -5.12
CA TYR A 30 -22.23 17.71 -4.53
C TYR A 30 -22.57 19.00 -5.27
N SER A 31 -22.55 18.99 -6.60
CA SER A 31 -22.95 20.14 -7.42
C SER A 31 -24.40 20.54 -7.14
N ILE A 32 -25.34 19.59 -7.21
CA ILE A 32 -26.77 19.86 -7.00
C ILE A 32 -27.01 20.43 -5.58
N MET A 33 -26.36 19.87 -4.56
CA MET A 33 -26.47 20.39 -3.20
C MET A 33 -25.84 21.78 -3.04
N LEU A 34 -24.75 22.07 -3.76
CA LEU A 34 -24.10 23.38 -3.74
C LEU A 34 -24.98 24.44 -4.43
N ASP A 35 -25.56 24.10 -5.58
CA ASP A 35 -26.48 24.98 -6.31
C ASP A 35 -27.71 25.29 -5.45
N LYS A 36 -28.30 24.27 -4.81
CA LYS A 36 -29.45 24.47 -3.92
C LYS A 36 -29.12 25.32 -2.70
N TYR A 37 -27.92 25.16 -2.14
CA TYR A 37 -27.42 25.99 -1.05
C TYR A 37 -27.29 27.45 -1.48
N ASN A 38 -26.72 27.70 -2.65
CA ASN A 38 -26.56 29.05 -3.22
C ASN A 38 -27.91 29.70 -3.54
N ASP A 39 -28.86 28.95 -4.08
CA ASP A 39 -30.22 29.44 -4.33
C ASP A 39 -30.91 29.89 -3.04
N CYS A 40 -30.76 29.13 -1.96
CA CYS A 40 -31.35 29.48 -0.67
C CYS A 40 -30.68 30.72 -0.05
N LEU A 41 -29.37 30.91 -0.27
CA LEU A 41 -28.70 32.16 0.11
C LEU A 41 -29.20 33.36 -0.69
N ASN A 42 -29.41 33.20 -1.99
CA ASN A 42 -29.93 34.25 -2.87
C ASN A 42 -31.38 34.64 -2.51
N MET A 43 -32.15 33.71 -1.93
CA MET A 43 -33.50 33.97 -1.39
C MET A 43 -33.51 34.64 -0.01
N GLY A 44 -32.33 35.00 0.54
CA GLY A 44 -32.22 35.68 1.84
C GLY A 44 -32.36 34.77 3.06
N ILE A 45 -32.27 33.44 2.88
CA ILE A 45 -32.38 32.46 3.97
C ILE A 45 -31.04 32.37 4.71
N THR A 46 -31.10 32.14 6.03
CA THR A 46 -29.90 31.99 6.87
C THR A 46 -29.05 30.78 6.44
N GLN A 47 -27.72 30.89 6.58
CA GLN A 47 -26.77 29.87 6.13
C GLN A 47 -27.02 28.46 6.71
N GLU A 48 -27.55 28.38 7.94
CA GLU A 48 -27.82 27.12 8.62
C GLU A 48 -29.08 26.43 8.09
N GLU A 49 -30.12 27.20 7.79
CA GLU A 49 -31.36 26.67 7.25
C GLU A 49 -31.21 26.26 5.78
N SER A 50 -30.44 27.03 5.01
CA SER A 50 -30.02 26.67 3.64
C SER A 50 -29.23 25.36 3.61
N TYR A 51 -28.36 25.14 4.60
CA TYR A 51 -27.65 23.87 4.76
C TYR A 51 -28.60 22.71 5.09
N LYS A 52 -29.55 22.91 6.00
CA LYS A 52 -30.53 21.88 6.38
C LYS A 52 -31.35 21.43 5.16
N ARG A 53 -31.88 22.38 4.37
CA ARG A 53 -32.64 22.08 3.15
C ARG A 53 -31.80 21.34 2.10
N ALA A 54 -30.53 21.73 1.90
CA ALA A 54 -29.64 21.01 1.00
C ALA A 54 -29.38 19.56 1.47
N THR A 55 -29.30 19.32 2.79
CA THR A 55 -29.09 17.96 3.33
C THR A 55 -30.34 17.08 3.30
N GLU A 56 -31.54 17.65 3.39
CA GLU A 56 -32.81 16.91 3.29
C GLU A 56 -32.98 16.34 1.88
N MET A 57 -32.62 17.09 0.85
CA MET A 57 -32.65 16.63 -0.54
C MET A 57 -31.78 15.37 -0.77
N MET A 58 -30.69 15.21 -0.02
CA MET A 58 -29.84 14.00 -0.11
C MET A 58 -30.56 12.73 0.37
N ALA A 59 -31.58 12.85 1.24
CA ALA A 59 -32.34 11.70 1.70
C ALA A 59 -33.15 11.06 0.56
N ASP A 60 -33.67 11.88 -0.36
CA ASP A 60 -34.46 11.42 -1.50
C ASP A 60 -33.60 10.64 -2.51
N TYR A 61 -32.34 11.03 -2.69
CA TYR A 61 -31.40 10.33 -3.57
C TYR A 61 -30.82 9.05 -2.98
N LYS A 62 -31.11 8.71 -1.71
CA LYS A 62 -30.53 7.54 -1.03
C LYS A 62 -30.80 6.23 -1.77
N GLU A 63 -32.00 6.06 -2.31
CA GLU A 63 -32.37 4.83 -3.02
C GLU A 63 -31.70 4.75 -4.40
N ALA A 64 -31.64 5.87 -5.13
CA ALA A 64 -30.93 5.98 -6.41
C ALA A 64 -29.43 5.68 -6.25
N ILE A 65 -28.79 6.21 -5.18
CA ILE A 65 -27.39 5.92 -4.85
C ILE A 65 -27.21 4.42 -4.59
N ARG A 66 -28.16 3.76 -3.91
CA ARG A 66 -28.08 2.34 -3.56
C ARG A 66 -28.20 1.43 -4.79
N GLU A 67 -28.99 1.84 -5.78
CA GLU A 67 -29.11 1.12 -7.04
C GLU A 67 -27.83 1.23 -7.89
N VAL A 68 -27.30 2.45 -8.03
CA VAL A 68 -26.00 2.68 -8.71
C VAL A 68 -24.87 1.95 -7.97
N GLU A 69 -24.89 1.94 -6.64
CA GLU A 69 -23.91 1.19 -5.84
C GLU A 69 -23.97 -0.30 -6.17
N LYS A 70 -25.15 -0.93 -6.16
CA LYS A 70 -25.27 -2.36 -6.47
C LYS A 70 -24.80 -2.68 -7.88
N GLY A 71 -25.20 -1.89 -8.88
CA GLY A 71 -24.78 -2.07 -10.27
C GLY A 71 -23.26 -1.90 -10.43
N SER A 72 -22.73 -0.80 -9.90
CA SER A 72 -21.31 -0.43 -10.03
C SER A 72 -20.39 -1.34 -9.22
N SER A 73 -20.76 -1.69 -7.99
CA SER A 73 -19.98 -2.59 -7.14
C SER A 73 -19.94 -4.01 -7.71
N LEU A 74 -21.08 -4.55 -8.18
CA LEU A 74 -21.11 -5.86 -8.84
C LEU A 74 -20.34 -5.84 -10.16
N GLY A 75 -20.47 -4.76 -10.94
CA GLY A 75 -19.71 -4.57 -12.18
C GLY A 75 -18.19 -4.51 -11.94
N ALA A 76 -17.76 -3.72 -10.96
CA ALA A 76 -16.35 -3.61 -10.58
C ALA A 76 -15.80 -4.92 -10.02
N LEU A 77 -16.55 -5.61 -9.15
CA LEU A 77 -16.18 -6.93 -8.64
C LEU A 77 -16.04 -7.93 -9.78
N LYS A 78 -17.03 -8.03 -10.66
CA LYS A 78 -17.00 -8.95 -11.80
C LYS A 78 -15.81 -8.66 -12.70
N LYS A 79 -15.53 -7.39 -13.00
CA LYS A 79 -14.36 -6.98 -13.80
C LYS A 79 -13.05 -7.40 -13.13
N THR A 80 -12.89 -7.16 -11.83
CA THR A 80 -11.69 -7.55 -11.08
C THR A 80 -11.50 -9.07 -11.03
N PHE A 81 -12.56 -9.82 -10.73
CA PHE A 81 -12.51 -11.29 -10.70
C PHE A 81 -12.21 -11.90 -12.07
N VAL A 82 -12.83 -11.38 -13.14
CA VAL A 82 -12.56 -11.83 -14.51
C VAL A 82 -11.12 -11.53 -14.89
N ASN A 83 -10.60 -10.34 -14.56
CA ASN A 83 -9.23 -9.96 -14.89
C ASN A 83 -8.18 -10.77 -14.10
N ILE A 84 -8.41 -11.00 -12.80
CA ILE A 84 -7.54 -11.85 -11.98
C ILE A 84 -7.60 -13.30 -12.50
N GLY A 85 -8.78 -13.82 -12.76
CA GLY A 85 -8.98 -15.19 -13.26
C GLY A 85 -8.32 -15.42 -14.62
N SER A 86 -8.52 -14.50 -15.57
CA SER A 86 -7.90 -14.58 -16.89
C SER A 86 -6.38 -14.50 -16.78
N PHE A 87 -5.84 -13.51 -16.07
CA PHE A 87 -4.40 -13.35 -15.89
C PHE A 87 -3.78 -14.57 -15.20
N THR A 88 -4.40 -15.08 -14.13
CA THR A 88 -3.94 -16.27 -13.41
C THR A 88 -3.86 -17.47 -14.32
N THR A 89 -4.90 -17.70 -15.12
CA THR A 89 -4.96 -18.82 -16.07
C THR A 89 -3.86 -18.71 -17.12
N PHE A 90 -3.75 -17.55 -17.78
CA PHE A 90 -2.68 -17.31 -18.77
C PHE A 90 -1.29 -17.43 -18.17
N TYR A 91 -1.07 -16.88 -16.98
CA TYR A 91 0.21 -16.93 -16.29
C TYR A 91 0.65 -18.37 -16.02
N PHE A 92 -0.23 -19.20 -15.44
CA PHE A 92 0.12 -20.60 -15.16
C PHE A 92 0.27 -21.44 -16.42
N ILE A 93 -0.50 -21.18 -17.49
CA ILE A 93 -0.31 -21.83 -18.78
C ILE A 93 1.09 -21.50 -19.33
N ILE A 94 1.47 -20.22 -19.34
CA ILE A 94 2.78 -19.77 -19.82
C ILE A 94 3.91 -20.32 -18.95
N LEU A 95 3.78 -20.27 -17.62
CA LEU A 95 4.77 -20.80 -16.69
C LEU A 95 4.98 -22.30 -16.88
N THR A 96 3.88 -23.05 -17.07
CA THR A 96 3.90 -24.49 -17.34
C THR A 96 4.56 -24.77 -18.68
N PHE A 97 4.23 -24.00 -19.72
CA PHE A 97 4.86 -24.10 -21.03
C PHE A 97 6.37 -23.86 -20.96
N ILE A 98 6.81 -22.79 -20.29
CA ILE A 98 8.24 -22.49 -20.07
C ILE A 98 8.90 -23.62 -19.29
N TYR A 99 8.28 -24.10 -18.22
CA TYR A 99 8.81 -25.20 -17.42
C TYR A 99 9.02 -26.48 -18.25
N PHE A 100 8.02 -26.91 -19.04
CA PHE A 100 8.16 -28.09 -19.90
C PHE A 100 9.19 -27.88 -21.00
N PHE A 101 9.19 -26.72 -21.66
CA PHE A 101 10.14 -26.40 -22.71
C PHE A 101 11.59 -26.51 -22.18
N VAL A 102 11.88 -25.87 -21.05
CA VAL A 102 13.21 -25.89 -20.45
C VAL A 102 13.57 -27.29 -19.92
N SER A 103 12.63 -28.00 -19.31
CA SER A 103 12.87 -29.32 -18.71
C SER A 103 13.11 -30.41 -19.74
N VAL A 104 12.33 -30.42 -20.83
CA VAL A 104 12.36 -31.49 -21.85
C VAL A 104 13.39 -31.20 -22.92
N ILE A 105 13.44 -29.96 -23.44
CA ILE A 105 14.26 -29.63 -24.62
C ILE A 105 15.68 -29.23 -24.21
N ILE A 106 15.81 -28.33 -23.23
CA ILE A 106 17.11 -27.74 -22.89
C ILE A 106 17.90 -28.63 -21.93
N LEU A 107 17.34 -28.89 -20.74
CA LEU A 107 18.07 -29.57 -19.66
C LEU A 107 17.87 -31.08 -19.62
N LYS A 108 16.87 -31.62 -20.32
CA LYS A 108 16.49 -33.04 -20.34
C LYS A 108 16.40 -33.66 -18.93
N SER A 109 16.05 -32.86 -17.92
CA SER A 109 16.08 -33.25 -16.52
C SER A 109 15.16 -32.36 -15.69
N PHE A 110 14.12 -32.97 -15.12
CA PHE A 110 13.16 -32.28 -14.24
C PHE A 110 13.76 -31.87 -12.87
N ASN A 111 14.77 -32.59 -12.39
CA ASN A 111 15.38 -32.31 -11.09
C ASN A 111 16.16 -30.97 -11.07
N LYS A 112 16.53 -30.42 -12.22
CA LYS A 112 17.29 -29.16 -12.31
C LYS A 112 16.40 -27.94 -12.58
N THR A 113 15.14 -28.16 -12.92
CA THR A 113 14.23 -27.11 -13.41
C THR A 113 13.14 -26.72 -12.41
N TRP A 114 13.04 -27.39 -11.26
CA TRP A 114 12.06 -27.09 -10.21
C TRP A 114 12.07 -25.61 -9.77
N LEU A 115 13.25 -24.98 -9.80
CA LEU A 115 13.44 -23.59 -9.40
C LEU A 115 12.68 -22.61 -10.30
N ILE A 116 12.38 -22.98 -11.55
CA ILE A 116 11.55 -22.17 -12.47
C ILE A 116 10.13 -22.06 -11.94
N VAL A 117 9.54 -23.17 -11.49
CA VAL A 117 8.17 -23.20 -10.96
C VAL A 117 8.09 -22.45 -9.64
N VAL A 118 9.07 -22.65 -8.75
CA VAL A 118 9.10 -21.97 -7.45
C VAL A 118 9.35 -20.47 -7.64
N GLY A 119 10.27 -20.08 -8.52
CA GLY A 119 10.51 -18.68 -8.87
C GLY A 119 9.28 -18.00 -9.48
N GLY A 120 8.64 -18.65 -10.45
CA GLY A 120 7.39 -18.17 -11.04
C GLY A 120 6.27 -18.01 -10.01
N SER A 121 6.14 -18.94 -9.07
CA SER A 121 5.13 -18.85 -8.01
C SER A 121 5.30 -17.59 -7.14
N PHE A 122 6.53 -17.18 -6.83
CA PHE A 122 6.78 -15.94 -6.09
C PHE A 122 6.50 -14.68 -6.91
N ILE A 123 6.76 -14.69 -8.23
CA ILE A 123 6.36 -13.60 -9.12
C ILE A 123 4.84 -13.46 -9.16
N TYR A 124 4.11 -14.58 -9.24
CA TYR A 124 2.66 -14.58 -9.14
C TYR A 124 2.16 -14.05 -7.79
N LEU A 125 2.82 -14.41 -6.68
CA LEU A 125 2.47 -13.89 -5.36
C LEU A 125 2.61 -12.37 -5.28
N VAL A 126 3.60 -11.76 -5.94
CA VAL A 126 3.71 -10.30 -6.04
C VAL A 126 2.49 -9.73 -6.77
N TYR A 127 2.14 -10.28 -7.93
CA TYR A 127 0.96 -9.86 -8.69
C TYR A 127 -0.32 -9.98 -7.86
N PHE A 128 -0.54 -11.13 -7.23
CA PHE A 128 -1.69 -11.40 -6.38
C PHE A 128 -1.78 -10.41 -5.21
N SER A 129 -0.64 -10.09 -4.60
CA SER A 129 -0.58 -9.11 -3.50
C SER A 129 -0.92 -7.69 -3.95
N ILE A 130 -0.49 -7.30 -5.17
CA ILE A 130 -0.87 -6.01 -5.78
C ILE A 130 -2.38 -5.97 -6.05
N SER A 131 -2.93 -7.03 -6.66
CA SER A 131 -4.38 -7.11 -6.91
C SER A 131 -5.19 -7.07 -5.60
N LEU A 132 -4.71 -7.72 -4.54
CA LEU A 132 -5.33 -7.66 -3.21
C LEU A 132 -5.31 -6.24 -2.62
N TYR A 133 -4.20 -5.51 -2.81
CA TYR A 133 -4.10 -4.11 -2.39
C TYR A 133 -5.05 -3.19 -3.17
N GLU A 134 -5.13 -3.34 -4.50
CA GLU A 134 -6.08 -2.59 -5.33
C GLU A 134 -7.52 -2.84 -4.93
N TYR A 135 -7.86 -4.11 -4.68
CA TYR A 135 -9.16 -4.51 -4.17
C TYR A 135 -9.48 -3.86 -2.82
N ALA A 136 -8.55 -3.93 -1.87
CA ALA A 136 -8.71 -3.31 -0.56
C ALA A 136 -8.88 -1.78 -0.65
N LYS A 137 -8.18 -1.13 -1.59
CA LYS A 137 -8.30 0.32 -1.84
C LYS A 137 -9.67 0.69 -2.42
N LEU A 138 -10.24 -0.15 -3.29
CA LEU A 138 -11.55 0.07 -3.90
C LEU A 138 -12.67 0.06 -2.86
N PHE A 139 -12.63 -0.89 -1.92
CA PHE A 139 -13.60 -1.01 -0.82
C PHE A 139 -13.23 -0.23 0.44
N SER A 140 -12.14 0.55 0.42
CA SER A 140 -11.63 1.29 1.57
C SER A 140 -11.36 0.43 2.82
N PHE A 141 -11.07 -0.87 2.66
CA PHE A 141 -10.69 -1.78 3.74
C PHE A 141 -9.25 -1.53 4.19
N LYS A 142 -9.10 -0.74 5.26
CA LYS A 142 -7.80 -0.30 5.78
C LYS A 142 -6.88 -1.44 6.20
N ALA A 143 -7.39 -2.40 6.97
CA ALA A 143 -6.60 -3.52 7.46
C ALA A 143 -6.09 -4.36 6.27
N LEU A 144 -6.97 -4.71 5.35
CA LEU A 144 -6.63 -5.50 4.17
C LEU A 144 -5.63 -4.78 3.26
N GLY A 145 -5.74 -3.45 3.12
CA GLY A 145 -4.78 -2.66 2.35
C GLY A 145 -3.37 -2.67 2.96
N ARG A 146 -3.27 -2.57 4.29
CA ARG A 146 -1.98 -2.70 5.02
C ARG A 146 -1.37 -4.08 4.85
N TRP A 147 -2.18 -5.14 4.98
CA TRP A 147 -1.74 -6.51 4.75
C TRP A 147 -1.33 -6.74 3.29
N GLY A 148 -2.05 -6.16 2.32
CA GLY A 148 -1.68 -6.21 0.90
C GLY A 148 -0.28 -5.63 0.65
N ILE A 149 0.03 -4.45 1.21
CA ILE A 149 1.39 -3.87 1.14
C ILE A 149 2.41 -4.82 1.79
N ALA A 150 2.12 -5.36 2.97
CA ALA A 150 3.03 -6.29 3.65
C ALA A 150 3.32 -7.54 2.80
N PHE A 151 2.29 -8.14 2.17
CA PHE A 151 2.47 -9.31 1.31
C PHE A 151 3.28 -9.02 0.05
N ILE A 152 3.20 -7.81 -0.52
CA ILE A 152 4.08 -7.39 -1.62
C ILE A 152 5.54 -7.44 -1.15
N TYR A 153 5.88 -6.85 -0.01
CA TYR A 153 7.26 -6.85 0.47
C TYR A 153 7.75 -8.23 0.92
N ILE A 154 6.89 -9.05 1.52
CA ILE A 154 7.22 -10.43 1.90
C ILE A 154 7.52 -11.28 0.65
N SER A 155 6.71 -11.15 -0.41
CA SER A 155 6.92 -11.89 -1.66
C SER A 155 8.16 -11.44 -2.44
N LEU A 156 8.65 -10.22 -2.21
CA LEU A 156 9.93 -9.76 -2.75
C LEU A 156 11.16 -10.38 -2.06
N ILE A 157 11.05 -10.86 -0.81
CA ILE A 157 12.19 -11.45 -0.09
C ILE A 157 12.76 -12.66 -0.86
N PRO A 158 11.98 -13.66 -1.27
CA PRO A 158 12.51 -14.77 -2.06
C PRO A 158 13.12 -14.32 -3.40
N LEU A 159 12.51 -13.34 -4.07
CA LEU A 159 12.94 -12.84 -5.38
C LEU A 159 14.26 -12.08 -5.34
N ILE A 160 14.47 -11.24 -4.33
CA ILE A 160 15.63 -10.35 -4.25
C ILE A 160 16.75 -10.94 -3.38
N TYR A 161 16.40 -11.73 -2.36
CA TYR A 161 17.37 -12.31 -1.45
C TYR A 161 17.65 -13.79 -1.75
N VAL A 162 16.64 -14.65 -1.71
CA VAL A 162 16.85 -16.11 -1.74
C VAL A 162 17.33 -16.60 -3.11
N PHE A 163 16.64 -16.26 -4.19
CA PHE A 163 17.03 -16.74 -5.52
C PHE A 163 18.39 -16.20 -6.01
N PRO A 164 18.72 -14.91 -5.85
CA PRO A 164 20.04 -14.41 -6.23
C PRO A 164 21.15 -15.04 -5.37
N SER A 165 20.91 -15.24 -4.06
CA SER A 165 21.88 -15.90 -3.18
C SER A 165 22.09 -17.37 -3.56
N LEU A 166 21.01 -18.11 -3.87
CA LEU A 166 21.09 -19.48 -4.37
C LEU A 166 21.85 -19.56 -5.70
N TYR A 167 21.52 -18.67 -6.64
CA TYR A 167 22.18 -18.61 -7.94
C TYR A 167 23.69 -18.35 -7.80
N LEU A 168 24.09 -17.37 -6.98
CA LEU A 168 25.51 -17.08 -6.73
C LEU A 168 26.23 -18.22 -6.00
N SER A 169 25.54 -18.90 -5.09
CA SER A 169 26.10 -20.04 -4.35
C SER A 169 26.27 -21.28 -5.22
N ILE A 170 25.33 -21.58 -6.12
CA ILE A 170 25.35 -22.80 -6.94
C ILE A 170 26.17 -22.60 -8.21
N VAL A 171 26.00 -21.47 -8.91
CA VAL A 171 26.63 -21.24 -10.21
C VAL A 171 28.04 -20.69 -10.07
N TYR A 172 28.25 -19.72 -9.18
CA TYR A 172 29.55 -19.08 -8.99
C TYR A 172 30.33 -19.63 -7.80
N SER A 173 29.78 -20.60 -7.06
CA SER A 173 30.37 -21.15 -5.81
C SER A 173 30.74 -20.07 -4.79
N LYS A 174 30.08 -18.90 -4.84
CA LYS A 174 30.32 -17.77 -3.93
C LYS A 174 29.28 -17.79 -2.82
N ASN A 175 29.71 -18.11 -1.60
CA ASN A 175 28.85 -18.02 -0.44
C ASN A 175 28.72 -16.56 0.03
N ILE A 176 27.61 -15.92 -0.31
CA ILE A 176 27.30 -14.52 0.04
C ILE A 176 26.23 -14.43 1.13
N TRP A 177 25.70 -15.57 1.62
CA TRP A 177 24.59 -15.65 2.57
C TRP A 177 24.81 -14.81 3.84
N ASN A 178 26.06 -14.75 4.33
CA ASN A 178 26.43 -13.97 5.50
C ASN A 178 26.27 -12.44 5.30
N ARG A 179 26.32 -11.95 4.05
CA ARG A 179 26.17 -10.52 3.73
C ARG A 179 24.83 -10.20 3.08
N SER A 180 24.27 -11.12 2.29
CA SER A 180 23.06 -10.86 1.51
C SER A 180 21.80 -10.73 2.37
N TRP A 181 21.77 -11.28 3.59
CA TRP A 181 20.60 -11.15 4.47
C TRP A 181 20.31 -9.69 4.88
N LEU A 182 21.30 -8.78 4.79
CA LEU A 182 21.09 -7.35 5.01
C LEU A 182 20.03 -6.75 4.05
N ILE A 183 19.82 -7.38 2.89
CA ILE A 183 18.75 -7.02 1.95
C ILE A 183 17.38 -7.10 2.62
N ILE A 184 17.15 -8.06 3.54
CA ILE A 184 15.88 -8.20 4.26
C ILE A 184 15.61 -6.94 5.10
N ILE A 185 16.63 -6.40 5.77
CA ILE A 185 16.52 -5.16 6.56
C ILE A 185 16.14 -3.98 5.65
N ILE A 186 16.75 -3.89 4.47
CA ILE A 186 16.42 -2.86 3.48
C ILE A 186 14.97 -3.00 3.00
N ILE A 187 14.51 -4.22 2.71
CA ILE A 187 13.12 -4.49 2.30
C ILE A 187 12.13 -4.05 3.40
N VAL A 188 12.42 -4.37 4.67
CA VAL A 188 11.60 -3.95 5.81
C VAL A 188 11.59 -2.42 5.97
N PHE A 189 12.72 -1.76 5.75
CA PHE A 189 12.81 -0.30 5.76
C PHE A 189 11.89 0.33 4.69
N PHE A 190 11.95 -0.17 3.46
CA PHE A 190 11.07 0.31 2.39
C PHE A 190 9.60 0.00 2.66
N TYR A 191 9.28 -1.14 3.27
CA TYR A 191 7.92 -1.46 3.71
C TYR A 191 7.37 -0.39 4.66
N ILE A 192 8.11 -0.02 5.71
CA ILE A 192 7.68 0.98 6.69
C ILE A 192 7.49 2.36 6.04
N ILE A 193 8.38 2.73 5.12
CA ILE A 193 8.26 3.99 4.37
C ILE A 193 7.00 3.99 3.50
N THR A 194 6.77 2.93 2.74
CA THR A 194 5.61 2.84 1.85
C THR A 194 4.31 2.84 2.64
N ASP A 195 4.24 2.09 3.75
CA ASP A 195 3.08 2.11 4.64
C ASP A 195 2.85 3.51 5.24
N TYR A 196 3.92 4.21 5.63
CA TYR A 196 3.85 5.58 6.13
C TYR A 196 3.33 6.57 5.07
N ILE A 197 3.84 6.51 3.84
CA ILE A 197 3.43 7.41 2.74
C ILE A 197 1.96 7.18 2.39
N VAL A 198 1.56 5.92 2.22
CA VAL A 198 0.19 5.55 1.81
C VAL A 198 -0.83 5.92 2.89
N ASN A 199 -0.50 5.68 4.16
CA ASN A 199 -1.42 5.92 5.28
C ASN A 199 -1.28 7.29 5.95
N ARG A 200 -0.45 8.20 5.40
CA ARG A 200 -0.10 9.50 6.00
C ARG A 200 -1.31 10.33 6.50
N LYS A 201 -2.43 10.31 5.78
CA LYS A 201 -3.63 11.11 6.11
C LYS A 201 -4.45 10.57 7.28
N HIS A 202 -4.21 9.33 7.70
CA HIS A 202 -5.04 8.62 8.67
C HIS A 202 -4.28 8.20 9.94
N ILE A 203 -3.00 8.56 10.04
CA ILE A 203 -2.10 8.20 11.14
C ILE A 203 -2.16 9.30 12.21
N SER A 204 -2.27 8.88 13.47
CA SER A 204 -2.19 9.80 14.62
C SER A 204 -0.79 10.41 14.71
N ILE A 205 -0.67 11.59 15.33
CA ILE A 205 0.64 12.26 15.45
C ILE A 205 1.65 11.37 16.20
N VAL A 206 1.19 10.65 17.24
CA VAL A 206 2.03 9.70 18.00
C VAL A 206 2.46 8.50 17.15
N GLU A 207 1.55 7.92 16.38
CA GLU A 207 1.87 6.79 15.50
C GLU A 207 2.83 7.20 14.38
N LYS A 208 2.74 8.45 13.88
CA LYS A 208 3.71 9.02 12.94
C LYS A 208 5.11 9.11 13.57
N ASP A 209 5.18 9.62 14.78
CA ASP A 209 6.43 9.80 15.52
C ASP A 209 7.09 8.43 15.81
N ILE A 210 6.31 7.42 16.22
CA ILE A 210 6.78 6.04 16.43
C ILE A 210 7.31 5.42 15.13
N ARG A 211 6.62 5.61 14.01
CA ARG A 211 7.03 5.02 12.71
C ARG A 211 8.29 5.68 12.17
N LEU A 212 8.46 6.98 12.37
CA LEU A 212 9.66 7.72 11.98
C LEU A 212 10.87 7.31 12.85
N PHE A 213 10.64 7.07 14.15
CA PHE A 213 11.62 6.47 15.02
C PHE A 213 11.97 5.03 14.58
N ALA A 214 10.98 4.18 14.30
CA ALA A 214 11.23 2.82 13.86
C ALA A 214 12.01 2.76 12.53
N SER A 215 11.66 3.61 11.55
CA SER A 215 12.35 3.63 10.26
C SER A 215 13.80 4.09 10.38
N GLY A 216 14.06 5.14 11.15
CA GLY A 216 15.42 5.60 11.42
C GLY A 216 16.24 4.59 12.21
N PHE A 217 15.62 3.86 13.15
CA PHE A 217 16.31 2.81 13.91
C PHE A 217 16.73 1.64 13.02
N ILE A 218 15.85 1.23 12.11
CA ILE A 218 16.15 0.16 11.13
C ILE A 218 17.25 0.62 10.16
N LEU A 219 17.19 1.86 9.69
CA LEU A 219 18.24 2.43 8.83
C LEU A 219 19.60 2.48 9.56
N THR A 220 19.60 2.91 10.81
CA THR A 220 20.80 2.97 11.64
C THR A 220 21.36 1.56 11.89
N THR A 221 20.50 0.58 12.13
CA THR A 221 20.88 -0.83 12.27
C THR A 221 21.48 -1.38 10.97
N PHE A 222 20.90 -1.05 9.82
CA PHE A 222 21.47 -1.40 8.52
C PHE A 222 22.86 -0.79 8.33
N LEU A 223 23.02 0.51 8.60
CA LEU A 223 24.30 1.21 8.47
C LEU A 223 25.35 0.65 9.43
N TYR A 224 24.98 0.39 10.68
CA TYR A 224 25.82 -0.24 11.69
C TYR A 224 26.35 -1.59 11.20
N LEU A 225 25.47 -2.48 10.75
CA LEU A 225 25.85 -3.80 10.27
C LEU A 225 26.69 -3.72 9.00
N PHE A 226 26.31 -2.85 8.05
CA PHE A 226 27.03 -2.67 6.80
C PHE A 226 28.47 -2.17 7.02
N ILE A 227 28.64 -1.13 7.84
CA ILE A 227 29.95 -0.56 8.17
C ILE A 227 30.78 -1.56 8.97
N SER A 228 30.17 -2.22 9.98
CA SER A 228 30.86 -3.21 10.81
C SER A 228 31.36 -4.39 9.99
N MET A 229 30.55 -4.91 9.06
CA MET A 229 30.96 -6.00 8.19
C MET A 229 32.00 -5.60 7.15
N LYS A 230 31.92 -4.37 6.61
CA LYS A 230 32.84 -3.89 5.55
C LYS A 230 34.22 -3.52 6.11
N PHE A 231 34.26 -2.83 7.25
CA PHE A 231 35.49 -2.28 7.83
C PHE A 231 36.00 -3.06 9.05
N LYS A 232 35.24 -4.04 9.56
CA LYS A 232 35.55 -4.83 10.78
C LYS A 232 35.67 -3.99 12.07
N ILE A 233 35.03 -2.83 12.13
CA ILE A 233 35.14 -1.88 13.25
C ILE A 233 33.92 -1.98 14.19
N TRP A 234 33.71 -3.16 14.77
CA TRP A 234 32.56 -3.43 15.66
C TRP A 234 32.55 -2.55 16.92
N SER A 235 33.73 -2.21 17.44
CA SER A 235 33.92 -1.46 18.68
C SER A 235 33.59 0.03 18.57
N ILE A 236 33.59 0.60 17.36
CA ILE A 236 33.34 2.04 17.14
C ILE A 236 31.99 2.26 16.45
N ALA A 237 31.52 1.30 15.64
CA ALA A 237 30.29 1.47 14.87
C ALA A 237 29.03 1.72 15.73
N TRP A 238 29.02 1.32 17.01
CA TRP A 238 27.89 1.59 17.92
C TRP A 238 27.64 3.09 18.15
N VAL A 239 28.64 3.95 17.91
CA VAL A 239 28.49 5.42 17.97
C VAL A 239 27.39 5.93 17.05
N LEU A 240 27.08 5.20 15.96
CA LEU A 240 25.94 5.51 15.08
C LEU A 240 24.60 5.53 15.82
N TYR A 241 24.40 4.63 16.79
CA TYR A 241 23.19 4.62 17.60
C TYR A 241 23.12 5.84 18.54
N VAL A 242 24.25 6.26 19.09
CA VAL A 242 24.33 7.47 19.93
C VAL A 242 23.99 8.71 19.12
N LEU A 243 24.60 8.87 17.94
CA LEU A 243 24.31 9.97 17.02
C LEU A 243 22.83 9.98 16.62
N TYR A 244 22.27 8.81 16.29
CA TYR A 244 20.88 8.67 15.92
C TYR A 244 19.92 9.10 17.06
N LEU A 245 20.13 8.58 18.27
CA LEU A 245 19.31 8.92 19.44
C LEU A 245 19.41 10.41 19.79
N SER A 246 20.59 11.01 19.65
CA SER A 246 20.78 12.45 19.85
C SER A 246 19.97 13.26 18.84
N LEU A 247 20.03 12.92 17.55
CA LEU A 247 19.29 13.61 16.49
C LEU A 247 17.77 13.51 16.70
N ILE A 248 17.27 12.33 17.05
CA ILE A 248 15.86 12.12 17.37
C ILE A 248 15.43 13.00 18.54
N SER A 249 16.19 13.01 19.63
CA SER A 249 15.84 13.77 20.82
C SER A 249 15.65 15.26 20.49
N ILE A 250 16.55 15.80 19.66
CA ILE A 250 16.46 17.17 19.16
C ILE A 250 15.21 17.36 18.29
N ILE A 251 14.95 16.46 17.34
CA ILE A 251 13.77 16.51 16.45
C ILE A 251 12.47 16.49 17.24
N PHE A 252 12.36 15.61 18.25
CA PHE A 252 11.20 15.53 19.12
C PHE A 252 11.05 16.79 19.98
N HIS A 253 12.15 17.34 20.50
CA HIS A 253 12.12 18.57 21.29
C HIS A 253 11.63 19.76 20.47
N ILE A 254 12.20 19.99 19.28
CA ILE A 254 11.76 21.03 18.34
C ILE A 254 10.30 20.80 17.92
N GLY A 255 9.96 19.55 17.60
CA GLY A 255 8.61 19.16 17.20
C GLY A 255 7.56 19.31 18.31
N ARG A 256 7.96 19.27 19.58
CA ARG A 256 7.08 19.56 20.73
C ARG A 256 6.87 21.06 20.88
N ASN A 257 7.93 21.86 20.77
CA ASN A 257 7.83 23.32 20.90
C ASN A 257 6.88 23.92 19.85
N LYS A 258 7.00 23.45 18.60
CA LYS A 258 6.15 23.88 17.48
C LYS A 258 4.67 23.43 17.57
N ARG A 259 4.31 22.61 18.56
CA ARG A 259 2.91 22.20 18.84
C ARG A 259 2.29 22.98 20.00
N MET A 260 3.09 23.76 20.75
CA MET A 260 2.64 24.57 21.88
C MET A 260 2.39 26.03 21.48
N ASP A 261 2.96 26.47 20.35
CA ASP A 261 2.62 27.71 19.62
C ASP A 261 1.46 27.48 18.64
#